data_AF-M6ZPU1-F1
#
_entry.id   AF-M6ZPU1-F1
#
_cell.length_a   1.000
_cell.length_b   1.000
_cell.length_c   1.000
_cell.angle_alpha   90.00
_cell.angle_beta   90.00
_cell.angle_gamma   90.00
#
_symmetry.space_group_name_H-M   'P 1'
#
loop_
_entity.id
_entity.type
_entity.pdbx_description
1 polymer ?
#
loop_
_entity_poly.entity_id
_entity_poly.type
_entity_poly.pdbx_seq_one_letter_code
_entity_poly.pdbx_strand_id
1 'polypeptide(L)'
;MRLEQKLKRWVSAGLIASEQSEAILNFEENRKSSYLYYSFLILGVVIIGIGVLAIIAANWEELDDLVKLGFSFIVLTFVAGLSFWKRENQNLFTVFIVLYSILILGMIGLISQVYNLEGEYYQAAMLWCILSCLFLITTDSKTFLHLWILGFQIFMIGWIQQHTWDDPEHLEQNQSYWTQYLYYSLIGFTGFWLASEKFVLESRKNTLFLWAVIFGLLELGQWGFFQIFPIFMVVRVQKMGLIICFHFRG
;
A
#
# COMPACT_ATOMS: atom_id res chain seq x y z
N MET A 1 -10.16 -31.43 -18.24
CA MET A 1 -10.27 -32.34 -19.40
C MET A 1 -9.35 -31.86 -20.52
N ARG A 2 -8.46 -32.72 -21.02
CA ARG A 2 -7.58 -32.39 -22.17
C ARG A 2 -8.42 -32.25 -23.46
N LEU A 3 -7.99 -31.40 -24.39
CA LEU A 3 -8.70 -31.08 -25.63
C LEU A 3 -9.08 -32.34 -26.45
N GLU A 4 -8.16 -33.28 -26.57
CA GLU A 4 -8.37 -34.59 -27.24
C GLU A 4 -9.55 -35.40 -26.68
N GLN A 5 -9.77 -35.36 -25.36
CA GLN A 5 -10.88 -36.09 -24.73
C GLN A 5 -12.23 -35.42 -25.03
N LYS A 6 -12.26 -34.08 -25.14
CA LYS A 6 -13.46 -33.34 -25.55
C LYS A 6 -13.79 -33.62 -27.01
N LEU A 7 -12.78 -33.58 -27.89
CA LEU A 7 -12.92 -33.89 -29.32
C LEU A 7 -13.44 -35.32 -29.53
N LYS A 8 -12.87 -36.33 -28.86
CA LYS A 8 -13.38 -37.71 -28.91
C LYS A 8 -14.84 -37.82 -28.49
N ARG A 9 -15.25 -37.11 -27.43
CA ARG A 9 -16.67 -37.09 -27.00
C ARG A 9 -17.57 -36.46 -28.05
N TRP A 10 -17.15 -35.36 -28.66
CA TRP A 10 -17.95 -34.68 -29.69
C TRP A 10 -18.09 -35.50 -30.97
N VAL A 11 -17.04 -36.22 -31.38
CA VAL A 11 -17.11 -37.20 -32.48
C VAL A 11 -18.06 -38.34 -32.11
N SER A 12 -17.93 -38.93 -30.90
CA SER A 12 -18.82 -40.02 -30.46
C SER A 12 -20.29 -39.61 -30.31
N ALA A 13 -20.55 -38.32 -30.06
CA ALA A 13 -21.89 -37.75 -29.98
C ALA A 13 -22.45 -37.32 -31.34
N GLY A 14 -21.69 -37.49 -32.44
CA GLY A 14 -22.09 -37.11 -33.79
C GLY A 14 -22.15 -35.60 -34.01
N LEU A 15 -21.58 -34.78 -33.12
CA LEU A 15 -21.59 -33.32 -33.23
C LEU A 15 -20.63 -32.78 -34.30
N ILE A 16 -19.53 -33.51 -34.54
CA ILE A 16 -18.49 -33.15 -35.53
C ILE A 16 -17.96 -34.42 -36.20
N ALA A 17 -17.51 -34.29 -37.44
CA ALA A 17 -16.83 -35.37 -38.16
C ALA A 17 -15.39 -35.58 -37.66
N SER A 18 -14.82 -36.77 -37.90
CA SER A 18 -13.44 -37.09 -37.51
C SER A 18 -12.41 -36.14 -38.18
N GLU A 19 -12.62 -35.80 -39.45
CA GLU A 19 -11.75 -34.84 -40.17
C GLU A 19 -11.82 -33.43 -39.57
N GLN A 20 -13.00 -32.99 -39.12
CA GLN A 20 -13.15 -31.70 -38.43
C GLN A 20 -12.44 -31.70 -37.08
N SER A 21 -12.49 -32.82 -36.35
CA SER A 21 -11.75 -32.99 -35.10
C SER A 21 -10.24 -32.84 -35.32
N GLU A 22 -9.69 -33.46 -36.36
CA GLU A 22 -8.27 -33.40 -36.69
C GLU A 22 -7.84 -32.00 -37.16
N ALA A 23 -8.67 -31.32 -37.95
CA ALA A 23 -8.44 -29.93 -38.35
C ALA A 23 -8.39 -28.96 -37.15
N ILE A 24 -9.30 -29.13 -36.17
CA ILE A 24 -9.33 -28.32 -34.94
C ILE A 24 -8.09 -28.60 -34.07
N LEU A 25 -7.66 -29.86 -33.97
CA LEU A 25 -6.47 -30.25 -33.22
C LEU A 25 -5.21 -29.60 -33.80
N ASN A 26 -5.03 -29.69 -35.12
CA ASN A 26 -3.93 -29.02 -35.83
C ASN A 26 -3.98 -27.50 -35.69
N PHE A 27 -5.18 -26.90 -35.73
CA PHE A 27 -5.33 -25.46 -35.54
C PHE A 27 -4.90 -25.00 -34.14
N GLU A 28 -5.32 -25.71 -33.09
CA GLU A 28 -4.97 -25.40 -31.70
C GLU A 28 -3.51 -25.73 -31.34
N GLU A 29 -2.93 -26.79 -31.90
CA GLU A 29 -1.51 -27.09 -31.70
C GLU A 29 -0.60 -26.03 -32.29
N ASN A 30 -0.92 -25.51 -33.48
CA ASN A 30 -0.20 -24.40 -34.09
C ASN A 30 -0.38 -23.06 -33.36
N ARG A 31 -1.41 -22.96 -32.50
CA ARG A 31 -1.72 -21.75 -31.73
C ARG A 31 -1.29 -21.82 -30.27
N LYS A 32 -0.75 -22.95 -29.80
CA LYS A 32 -0.05 -23.04 -28.52
C LYS A 32 1.22 -22.19 -28.59
N SER A 33 1.05 -20.90 -28.34
CA SER A 33 2.11 -20.06 -27.80
C SER A 33 2.72 -20.82 -26.62
N SER A 34 3.99 -21.19 -26.75
CA SER A 34 4.68 -21.93 -25.71
C SER A 34 4.77 -21.02 -24.50
N TYR A 35 3.85 -21.20 -23.55
CA TYR A 35 3.83 -20.45 -22.31
C TYR A 35 5.20 -20.49 -21.63
N LEU A 36 5.88 -21.66 -21.71
CA LEU A 36 7.26 -21.85 -21.27
C LEU A 36 8.24 -20.89 -21.96
N TYR A 37 8.14 -20.72 -23.28
CA TYR A 37 8.98 -19.77 -24.02
C TYR A 37 8.82 -18.33 -23.52
N TYR A 38 7.57 -17.87 -23.36
CA TYR A 38 7.31 -16.53 -22.81
C TYR A 38 7.75 -16.39 -21.35
N SER A 39 7.60 -17.44 -20.53
CA SER A 39 8.11 -17.47 -19.16
C SER A 39 9.64 -17.31 -19.13
N PHE A 40 10.37 -18.00 -20.01
CA PHE A 40 11.83 -17.85 -20.10
C PHE A 40 12.25 -16.48 -20.63
N LEU A 41 11.51 -15.89 -21.57
CA LEU A 41 11.76 -14.52 -22.02
C LEU A 41 11.58 -13.50 -20.90
N ILE A 42 10.45 -13.56 -20.18
CA ILE A 42 10.18 -12.66 -19.06
C ILE A 42 11.24 -12.85 -17.97
N LEU A 43 11.59 -14.10 -17.65
CA LEU A 43 12.64 -14.40 -16.69
C LEU A 43 13.99 -13.81 -17.11
N GLY A 44 14.37 -13.95 -18.38
CA GLY A 44 15.60 -13.39 -18.93
C GLY A 44 15.64 -11.86 -18.82
N VAL A 45 14.54 -11.18 -19.19
CA VAL A 45 14.43 -9.73 -19.06
C VAL A 45 14.52 -9.29 -17.60
N VAL A 46 13.85 -10.00 -16.69
CA VAL A 46 13.91 -9.72 -15.24
C VAL A 46 15.32 -9.91 -14.70
N ILE A 47 16.01 -10.99 -15.05
CA ILE A 47 17.39 -11.25 -14.61
C ILE A 47 18.33 -10.16 -15.13
N ILE A 48 18.22 -9.77 -16.40
CA ILE A 48 19.03 -8.69 -16.97
C ILE A 48 18.73 -7.37 -16.24
N GLY A 49 17.46 -7.06 -16.01
CA GLY A 49 17.05 -5.86 -15.27
C GLY A 49 17.62 -5.82 -13.86
N ILE A 50 17.52 -6.92 -13.12
CA ILE A 50 18.11 -7.06 -11.78
C ILE A 50 19.64 -6.92 -11.85
N GLY A 51 20.30 -7.51 -12.85
CA GLY A 51 21.74 -7.40 -13.04
C GLY A 51 22.19 -5.96 -13.28
N VAL A 52 21.47 -5.20 -14.12
CA VAL A 52 21.73 -3.76 -14.33
C VAL A 52 21.53 -2.97 -13.04
N LEU A 53 20.43 -3.21 -12.32
CA LEU A 53 20.19 -2.57 -11.01
C LEU A 53 21.28 -2.91 -10.00
N ALA A 54 21.79 -4.14 -9.99
CA ALA A 54 22.86 -4.57 -9.11
C ALA A 54 24.19 -3.87 -9.44
N ILE A 55 24.52 -3.67 -10.73
CA ILE A 55 25.70 -2.90 -11.15
C ILE A 55 25.56 -1.45 -10.70
N ILE A 56 24.39 -0.82 -10.90
CA ILE A 56 24.14 0.55 -10.44
C ILE A 56 24.29 0.64 -8.92
N ALA A 57 23.71 -0.31 -8.18
CA ALA A 57 23.80 -0.36 -6.72
C ALA A 57 25.25 -0.58 -6.24
N ALA A 58 26.04 -1.40 -6.93
CA ALA A 58 27.44 -1.64 -6.59
C ALA A 58 28.33 -0.40 -6.79
N ASN A 59 27.98 0.48 -7.73
CA ASN A 59 28.69 1.73 -8.00
C ASN A 59 27.98 2.95 -7.40
N TRP A 60 27.00 2.75 -6.50
CA TRP A 60 26.11 3.82 -6.04
C TRP A 60 26.84 4.99 -5.38
N GLU A 61 27.87 4.69 -4.60
CA GLU A 61 28.71 5.69 -3.92
C GLU A 61 29.58 6.49 -4.89
N GLU A 62 29.97 5.92 -6.03
CA GLU A 62 30.81 6.57 -7.04
C GLU A 62 30.01 7.48 -7.98
N LEU A 63 28.69 7.28 -8.06
CA LEU A 63 27.81 8.08 -8.90
C LEU A 63 27.61 9.48 -8.30
N ASP A 64 27.83 10.50 -9.13
CA ASP A 64 27.54 11.89 -8.78
C ASP A 64 26.05 12.09 -8.44
N ASP A 65 25.79 12.89 -7.42
CA ASP A 65 24.45 13.13 -6.90
C ASP A 65 23.54 13.81 -7.94
N LEU A 66 24.13 14.63 -8.82
CA LEU A 66 23.42 15.21 -9.96
C LEU A 66 22.92 14.14 -10.93
N VAL A 67 23.67 13.04 -11.12
CA VAL A 67 23.25 11.93 -11.99
C VAL A 67 22.10 11.16 -11.34
N LYS A 68 22.19 10.87 -10.04
CA LYS A 68 21.12 10.18 -9.28
C LYS A 68 19.81 10.96 -9.35
N LEU A 69 19.86 12.25 -9.03
CA LEU A 69 18.68 13.13 -9.04
C LEU A 69 18.19 13.36 -10.48
N GLY A 70 19.09 13.67 -11.41
CA GLY A 70 18.75 13.93 -12.81
C GLY A 70 18.05 12.73 -13.47
N PHE A 71 18.59 11.53 -13.31
CA PHE A 71 17.95 10.31 -13.81
C PHE A 71 16.56 10.10 -13.20
N SER A 72 16.43 10.31 -11.90
CA SER A 72 15.16 10.09 -11.21
C SER A 72 14.10 11.12 -11.61
N PHE A 73 14.48 12.38 -11.85
CA PHE A 73 13.59 13.40 -12.45
C PHE A 73 13.18 13.08 -13.89
N ILE A 74 14.09 12.53 -14.70
CA ILE A 74 13.77 12.07 -16.05
C ILE A 74 12.71 10.96 -16.00
N VAL A 75 12.90 9.95 -15.13
CA VAL A 75 11.92 8.87 -14.94
C VAL A 75 10.58 9.42 -14.47
N LEU A 76 10.59 10.33 -13.50
CA LEU A 76 9.36 10.95 -12.97
C LEU A 76 8.58 11.68 -14.08
N THR A 77 9.27 12.52 -14.86
CA THR A 77 8.67 13.29 -15.96
C THR A 77 8.23 12.39 -17.11
N PHE A 78 8.98 11.33 -17.41
CA PHE A 78 8.60 10.33 -18.40
C PHE A 78 7.29 9.62 -18.02
N VAL A 79 7.15 9.18 -16.76
CA VAL A 79 5.91 8.55 -16.28
C VAL A 79 4.74 9.54 -16.27
N ALA A 80 4.95 10.80 -15.92
CA ALA A 80 3.93 11.85 -16.06
C ALA A 80 3.52 12.04 -17.53
N GLY A 81 4.47 12.06 -18.47
CA GLY A 81 4.19 12.14 -19.90
C GLY A 81 3.37 10.95 -20.40
N LEU A 82 3.71 9.73 -19.95
CA LEU A 82 2.96 8.52 -20.27
C LEU A 82 1.54 8.54 -19.70
N SER A 83 1.36 9.01 -18.47
CA SER A 83 0.04 9.14 -17.86
C SER A 83 -0.83 10.11 -18.67
N PHE A 84 -0.28 11.26 -19.06
CA PHE A 84 -0.98 12.23 -19.88
C PHE A 84 -1.31 11.71 -21.28
N TRP A 85 -0.40 10.96 -21.90
CA TRP A 85 -0.61 10.36 -23.23
C TRP A 85 -1.64 9.23 -23.22
N LYS A 86 -1.71 8.46 -22.12
CA LYS A 86 -2.65 7.34 -21.97
C LYS A 86 -3.91 7.69 -21.18
N ARG A 87 -4.21 8.99 -20.97
CA ARG A 87 -5.37 9.46 -20.20
C ARG A 87 -6.73 8.93 -20.70
N GLU A 88 -6.85 8.62 -21.98
CA GLU A 88 -8.08 8.07 -22.57
C GLU A 88 -8.36 6.63 -22.09
N ASN A 89 -7.32 5.89 -21.72
CA ASN A 89 -7.45 4.57 -21.13
C ASN A 89 -7.39 4.67 -19.61
N GLN A 90 -8.57 4.68 -18.98
CA GLN A 90 -8.74 4.84 -17.52
C GLN A 90 -7.89 3.87 -16.68
N ASN A 91 -7.73 2.61 -17.13
CA ASN A 91 -6.93 1.61 -16.42
C ASN A 91 -5.44 1.96 -16.47
N LEU A 92 -4.91 2.27 -17.66
CA LEU A 92 -3.50 2.65 -17.81
C LEU A 92 -3.20 3.97 -17.12
N PHE A 93 -4.11 4.95 -17.23
CA PHE A 93 -4.00 6.22 -16.53
C PHE A 93 -3.87 6.00 -15.02
N THR A 94 -4.75 5.18 -14.44
CA THR A 94 -4.70 4.82 -13.02
C THR A 94 -3.37 4.17 -12.64
N VAL A 95 -2.88 3.22 -13.45
CA VAL A 95 -1.59 2.56 -13.20
C VAL A 95 -0.44 3.57 -13.19
N PHE A 96 -0.40 4.48 -14.16
CA PHE A 96 0.66 5.48 -14.22
C PHE A 96 0.55 6.53 -13.10
N ILE A 97 -0.65 6.93 -12.66
CA ILE A 97 -0.82 7.83 -11.52
C ILE A 97 -0.34 7.17 -10.22
N VAL A 98 -0.69 5.90 -9.99
CA VAL A 98 -0.20 5.15 -8.82
C VAL A 98 1.32 4.99 -8.86
N LEU A 99 1.87 4.62 -10.02
CA LEU A 99 3.32 4.53 -10.22
C LEU A 99 4.01 5.88 -9.96
N TYR A 100 3.49 6.96 -10.53
CA TYR A 100 4.01 8.30 -10.34
C TYR A 100 4.01 8.71 -8.86
N SER A 101 2.93 8.40 -8.14
CA SER A 101 2.84 8.66 -6.70
C SER A 101 3.91 7.90 -5.90
N ILE A 102 4.15 6.62 -6.22
CA ILE A 102 5.22 5.84 -5.59
C ILE A 102 6.60 6.42 -5.92
N LEU A 103 6.80 6.88 -7.16
CA LEU A 103 8.05 7.53 -7.58
C LEU A 103 8.28 8.86 -6.86
N ILE A 104 7.24 9.64 -6.53
CA ILE A 104 7.37 10.82 -5.66
C ILE A 104 7.96 10.41 -4.31
N LEU A 105 7.45 9.33 -3.70
CA LEU A 105 7.97 8.86 -2.41
C LEU A 105 9.45 8.42 -2.53
N GLY A 106 9.80 7.73 -3.62
CA GLY A 106 11.18 7.37 -3.94
C GLY A 106 12.08 8.60 -4.11
N MET A 107 11.60 9.66 -4.77
CA MET A 107 12.32 10.93 -4.89
C MET A 107 12.55 11.60 -3.54
N ILE A 108 11.55 11.63 -2.66
CA ILE A 108 11.70 12.20 -1.31
C ILE A 108 12.80 11.46 -0.55
N GLY A 109 12.78 10.12 -0.59
CA GLY A 109 13.83 9.30 0.04
C GLY A 109 15.22 9.52 -0.57
N LEU A 110 15.31 9.58 -1.90
CA LEU A 110 16.57 9.82 -2.60
C LEU A 110 17.16 11.21 -2.26
N ILE A 111 16.33 12.25 -2.22
CA ILE A 111 16.76 13.60 -1.84
C ILE A 111 17.24 13.61 -0.39
N SER A 112 16.54 12.94 0.52
CA SER A 112 16.97 12.81 1.92
C SER A 112 18.32 12.11 2.03
N GLN A 113 18.56 11.06 1.25
CA GLN A 113 19.84 10.34 1.23
C GLN A 113 20.98 11.22 0.67
N VAL A 114 20.78 11.85 -0.50
CA VAL A 114 21.81 12.67 -1.17
C VAL A 114 22.25 13.85 -0.30
N TYR A 115 21.29 14.56 0.30
CA TYR A 115 21.58 15.74 1.10
C TYR A 115 21.79 15.43 2.60
N ASN A 116 21.83 14.15 2.98
CA ASN A 116 21.95 13.71 4.38
C ASN A 116 20.95 14.43 5.31
N LEU A 117 19.70 14.57 4.87
CA LEU A 117 18.65 15.23 5.64
C LEU A 117 18.19 14.32 6.76
N GLU A 118 18.36 14.77 8.00
CA GLU A 118 17.76 14.18 9.19
C GLU A 118 16.28 14.58 9.24
N GLY A 119 15.42 13.67 8.79
CA GLY A 119 13.97 13.89 8.75
C GLY A 119 13.23 12.65 9.23
N GLU A 120 12.16 12.88 9.98
CA GLU A 120 11.32 11.80 10.48
C GLU A 120 10.43 11.23 9.36
N TYR A 121 10.18 9.92 9.39
CA TYR A 121 9.41 9.22 8.35
C TYR A 121 8.01 9.81 8.12
N TYR A 122 7.37 10.36 9.16
CA TYR A 122 6.04 10.95 9.05
C TYR A 122 6.05 12.30 8.31
N GLN A 123 7.17 13.03 8.35
CA GLN A 123 7.34 14.26 7.57
C GLN A 123 7.44 13.95 6.08
N ALA A 124 8.12 12.85 5.73
CA ALA A 124 8.15 12.35 4.36
C ALA A 124 6.74 11.92 3.89
N ALA A 125 5.98 11.23 4.75
CA ALA A 125 4.59 10.87 4.47
C ALA A 125 3.69 12.11 4.28
N MET A 126 3.87 13.15 5.11
CA MET A 126 3.17 14.43 4.99
C MET A 126 3.45 15.09 3.63
N LEU A 127 4.72 15.24 3.28
CA LEU A 127 5.13 15.85 2.02
C LEU A 127 4.57 15.05 0.82
N TRP A 128 4.63 13.73 0.89
CA TRP A 128 4.04 12.85 -0.12
C TRP A 128 2.52 13.04 -0.25
N CYS A 129 1.79 13.13 0.86
CA CYS A 129 0.35 13.38 0.85
C CYS A 129 0.02 14.74 0.21
N ILE A 130 0.81 15.78 0.50
CA ILE A 130 0.64 17.13 -0.07
C ILE A 130 0.88 17.10 -1.58
N LEU A 131 2.00 16.53 -2.03
CA LEU A 131 2.37 16.48 -3.44
C LEU A 131 1.41 15.64 -4.29
N SER A 132 0.81 14.61 -3.68
CA SER A 132 -0.10 13.68 -4.37
C SER A 132 -1.59 14.01 -4.18
N CYS A 133 -1.95 15.04 -3.39
CA CYS A 133 -3.33 15.36 -3.06
C CYS A 133 -4.16 15.72 -4.30
N LEU A 134 -3.56 16.39 -5.27
CA LEU A 134 -4.25 16.83 -6.49
C LEU A 134 -4.74 15.63 -7.31
N PHE A 135 -4.06 14.49 -7.21
CA PHE A 135 -4.47 13.25 -7.89
C PHE A 135 -5.76 12.66 -7.33
N LEU A 136 -6.13 12.98 -6.08
CA LEU A 136 -7.44 12.60 -5.55
C LEU A 136 -8.58 13.26 -6.34
N ILE A 137 -8.34 14.43 -6.92
CA ILE A 137 -9.36 15.15 -7.69
C ILE A 137 -9.36 14.67 -9.15
N THR A 138 -8.18 14.36 -9.72
CA THR A 138 -8.07 13.97 -11.13
C THR A 138 -8.41 12.51 -11.42
N THR A 139 -8.36 11.63 -10.42
CA THR A 139 -8.48 10.18 -10.61
C THR A 139 -9.54 9.59 -9.69
N ASP A 140 -10.48 8.82 -10.26
CA ASP A 140 -11.52 8.07 -9.53
C ASP A 140 -11.06 6.68 -9.04
N SER A 141 -9.75 6.45 -8.99
CA SER A 141 -9.19 5.18 -8.55
C SER A 141 -9.36 4.98 -7.06
N LYS A 142 -10.10 3.92 -6.70
CA LYS A 142 -10.17 3.40 -5.33
C LYS A 142 -8.79 3.05 -4.80
N THR A 143 -7.94 2.43 -5.61
CA THR A 143 -6.59 1.99 -5.20
C THR A 143 -5.75 3.18 -4.76
N PHE A 144 -5.76 4.26 -5.55
CA PHE A 144 -5.03 5.47 -5.21
C PHE A 144 -5.57 6.11 -3.93
N LEU A 145 -6.90 6.14 -3.74
CA LEU A 145 -7.51 6.64 -2.52
C LEU A 145 -7.06 5.87 -1.27
N HIS A 146 -7.03 4.52 -1.31
CA HIS A 146 -6.53 3.73 -0.17
C HIS A 146 -5.06 4.04 0.11
N LEU A 147 -4.23 4.12 -0.93
CA LEU A 147 -2.81 4.43 -0.78
C LEU A 147 -2.63 5.81 -0.13
N TRP A 148 -3.38 6.81 -0.57
CA TRP A 148 -3.33 8.16 -0.01
C TRP A 148 -3.79 8.20 1.44
N ILE A 149 -4.91 7.52 1.77
CA ILE A 149 -5.40 7.42 3.15
C ILE A 149 -4.35 6.74 4.04
N LEU A 150 -3.71 5.67 3.57
CA LEU A 150 -2.64 4.99 4.31
C LEU A 150 -1.47 5.93 4.61
N GLY A 151 -0.98 6.67 3.60
CA GLY A 151 0.08 7.65 3.82
C GLY A 151 -0.34 8.75 4.81
N PHE A 152 -1.59 9.19 4.75
CA PHE A 152 -2.13 10.16 5.71
C PHE A 152 -2.19 9.59 7.13
N GLN A 153 -2.60 8.32 7.29
CA GLN A 153 -2.58 7.67 8.61
C GLN A 153 -1.15 7.50 9.15
N ILE A 154 -0.18 7.15 8.29
CA ILE A 154 1.24 7.07 8.68
C ILE A 154 1.75 8.42 9.18
N PHE A 155 1.41 9.50 8.46
CA PHE A 155 1.70 10.86 8.88
C PHE A 155 1.11 11.16 10.26
N MET A 156 -0.20 10.96 10.44
CA MET A 156 -0.89 11.27 11.70
C MET A 156 -0.35 10.44 12.87
N ILE A 157 -0.14 9.14 12.67
CA ILE A 157 0.40 8.23 13.69
C ILE A 157 1.80 8.67 14.11
N GLY A 158 2.70 8.93 13.16
CA GLY A 158 4.06 9.37 13.51
C GLY A 158 4.09 10.75 14.17
N TRP A 159 3.21 11.68 13.76
CA TRP A 159 3.06 12.97 14.42
C TRP A 159 2.61 12.80 15.88
N ILE A 160 1.60 11.96 16.13
CA ILE A 160 1.14 11.66 17.50
C ILE A 160 2.26 11.03 18.31
N GLN A 161 2.93 10.02 17.76
CA GLN A 161 4.03 9.31 18.45
C GLN A 161 5.13 10.27 18.89
N GLN A 162 5.49 11.26 18.07
CA GLN A 162 6.51 12.24 18.46
C GLN A 162 6.03 13.24 19.53
N HIS A 163 4.72 13.47 19.65
CA HIS A 163 4.15 14.37 20.67
C HIS A 163 3.71 13.64 21.94
N THR A 164 3.67 12.31 21.93
CA THR A 164 3.41 11.49 23.11
C THR A 164 4.71 11.18 23.85
N TRP A 165 4.71 11.34 25.17
CA TRP A 165 5.87 11.12 26.02
C TRP A 165 5.86 9.70 26.59
N ASP A 166 7.00 9.02 26.64
CA ASP A 166 7.10 7.68 27.25
C ASP A 166 7.08 7.68 28.79
N ASP A 167 6.80 8.83 29.41
CA ASP A 167 6.75 9.00 30.85
C ASP A 167 5.37 8.58 31.43
N PRO A 168 5.32 7.72 32.46
CA PRO A 168 4.07 7.31 33.11
C PRO A 168 3.22 8.47 33.66
N GLU A 169 3.79 9.66 33.93
CA GLU A 169 3.02 10.84 34.35
C GLU A 169 2.12 11.41 33.24
N HIS A 170 2.41 11.11 31.97
CA HIS A 170 1.72 11.68 30.80
C HIS A 170 0.73 10.67 30.15
N LEU A 171 0.45 9.54 30.80
CA LEU A 171 -0.42 8.48 30.24
C LEU A 171 -1.82 8.97 29.89
N GLU A 172 -2.44 9.78 30.76
CA GLU A 172 -3.77 10.36 30.50
C GLU A 172 -3.74 11.31 29.30
N GLN A 173 -2.68 12.12 29.16
CA GLN A 173 -2.51 13.04 28.04
C GLN A 173 -2.29 12.28 26.73
N ASN A 174 -1.44 11.25 26.74
CA ASN A 174 -1.21 10.39 25.58
C ASN A 174 -2.49 9.69 25.15
N GLN A 175 -3.26 9.14 26.09
CA GLN A 175 -4.55 8.53 25.83
C GLN A 175 -5.52 9.52 25.17
N SER A 176 -5.51 10.78 25.59
CA SER A 176 -6.30 11.85 24.97
C SER A 176 -5.95 12.05 23.49
N TYR A 177 -4.67 12.12 23.11
CA TYR A 177 -4.26 12.27 21.70
C TYR A 177 -4.75 11.11 20.83
N TRP A 178 -4.56 9.87 21.29
CA TRP A 178 -5.01 8.68 20.55
C TRP A 178 -6.54 8.60 20.43
N THR A 179 -7.26 8.98 21.49
CA THR A 179 -8.73 8.98 21.50
C THR A 179 -9.27 10.05 20.55
N GLN A 180 -8.72 11.27 20.60
CA GLN A 180 -9.06 12.35 19.68
C GLN A 180 -8.80 11.96 18.22
N TYR A 181 -7.65 11.35 17.94
CA TYR A 181 -7.30 10.89 16.60
C TYR A 181 -8.31 9.87 16.05
N LEU A 182 -8.68 8.85 16.82
CA LEU A 182 -9.67 7.87 16.38
C LEU A 182 -11.05 8.51 16.19
N TYR A 183 -11.48 9.35 17.13
CA TYR A 183 -12.76 10.05 17.09
C TYR A 183 -12.89 10.98 15.87
N TYR A 184 -11.90 11.84 15.63
CA TYR A 184 -11.89 12.74 14.47
C TYR A 184 -11.78 11.98 13.16
N SER A 185 -11.05 10.86 13.12
CA SER A 185 -10.99 9.99 11.94
C SER A 185 -12.34 9.34 11.66
N LEU A 186 -13.03 8.80 12.68
CA LEU A 186 -14.37 8.22 12.53
C LEU A 186 -15.35 9.28 11.97
N ILE A 187 -15.39 10.46 12.59
CA ILE A 187 -16.26 11.55 12.14
C ILE A 187 -15.91 11.99 10.73
N GLY A 188 -14.62 12.17 10.42
CA GLY A 188 -14.14 12.56 9.11
C GLY A 188 -14.58 11.58 8.03
N PHE A 189 -14.26 10.29 8.19
CA PHE A 189 -14.63 9.26 7.21
C PHE A 189 -16.13 9.06 7.08
N THR A 190 -16.88 9.14 8.20
CA THR A 190 -18.35 9.08 8.17
C THR A 190 -18.94 10.28 7.45
N GLY A 191 -18.42 11.49 7.71
CA GLY A 191 -18.83 12.71 7.05
C GLY A 191 -18.55 12.67 5.55
N PHE A 192 -17.34 12.26 5.14
CA PHE A 192 -17.00 12.09 3.72
C PHE A 192 -17.82 10.99 3.05
N TRP A 193 -18.12 9.90 3.75
CA TRP A 193 -18.99 8.84 3.26
C TRP A 193 -20.42 9.35 3.02
N LEU A 194 -21.03 10.03 3.98
CA LEU A 194 -22.36 10.64 3.83
C LEU A 194 -22.38 11.72 2.74
N ALA A 195 -21.33 12.53 2.64
CA ALA A 195 -21.16 13.50 1.56
C ALA A 195 -21.07 12.79 0.20
N SER A 196 -20.37 11.65 0.12
CA SER A 196 -20.26 10.89 -1.13
C SER A 196 -21.60 10.38 -1.66
N GLU A 197 -22.63 10.26 -0.82
CA GLU A 197 -24.00 9.95 -1.27
C GLU A 197 -24.70 11.13 -1.95
N LYS A 198 -24.28 12.36 -1.63
CA LYS A 198 -24.86 13.60 -2.17
C LYS A 198 -24.07 14.17 -3.36
N PHE A 199 -22.82 13.75 -3.56
CA PHE A 199 -21.91 14.24 -4.58
C PHE A 199 -21.52 13.16 -5.60
N VAL A 200 -20.78 13.53 -6.65
CA VAL A 200 -20.32 12.66 -7.76
C VAL A 200 -19.26 11.62 -7.32
N LEU A 201 -19.10 11.36 -6.02
CA LEU A 201 -18.12 10.42 -5.45
C LEU A 201 -18.66 8.99 -5.30
N GLU A 202 -19.72 8.62 -6.03
CA GLU A 202 -20.34 7.29 -6.01
C GLU A 202 -19.32 6.16 -6.12
N SER A 203 -18.30 6.33 -6.97
CA SER A 203 -17.26 5.33 -7.19
C SER A 203 -16.41 5.03 -5.95
N ARG A 204 -16.32 5.96 -4.98
CA ARG A 204 -15.43 5.87 -3.80
C ARG A 204 -16.16 5.61 -2.49
N LYS A 205 -17.51 5.61 -2.52
CA LYS A 205 -18.38 5.41 -1.34
C LYS A 205 -17.97 4.21 -0.49
N ASN A 206 -17.77 3.04 -1.11
CA ASN A 206 -17.44 1.81 -0.39
C ASN A 206 -16.08 1.88 0.31
N THR A 207 -15.12 2.61 -0.26
CA THR A 207 -13.81 2.82 0.34
C THR A 207 -13.93 3.70 1.58
N LEU A 208 -14.66 4.82 1.48
CA LEU A 208 -14.90 5.71 2.62
C LEU A 208 -15.68 5.01 3.74
N PHE A 209 -16.68 4.21 3.38
CA PHE A 209 -17.42 3.37 4.31
C PHE A 209 -16.51 2.35 5.02
N LEU A 210 -15.64 1.65 4.29
CA LEU A 210 -14.69 0.70 4.87
C LEU A 210 -13.82 1.39 5.94
N TRP A 211 -13.27 2.56 5.63
CA TRP A 211 -12.44 3.31 6.59
C TRP A 211 -13.25 3.80 7.80
N ALA A 212 -14.49 4.27 7.60
CA ALA A 212 -15.37 4.61 8.71
C ALA A 212 -15.65 3.40 9.62
N VAL A 213 -15.89 2.21 9.05
CA VAL A 213 -16.09 0.97 9.82
C VAL A 213 -14.82 0.59 10.56
N ILE A 214 -13.64 0.67 9.94
CA ILE A 214 -12.36 0.37 10.60
C ILE A 214 -12.16 1.26 11.83
N PHE A 215 -12.31 2.58 11.67
CA PHE A 215 -12.16 3.52 12.79
C PHE A 215 -13.24 3.33 13.86
N GLY A 216 -14.48 2.99 13.47
CA GLY A 216 -15.54 2.66 14.41
C GLY A 216 -15.24 1.41 15.23
N LEU A 217 -14.70 0.35 14.60
CA LEU A 217 -14.27 -0.86 15.29
C LEU A 217 -13.08 -0.60 16.22
N LEU A 218 -12.11 0.23 15.79
CA LEU A 218 -10.97 0.62 16.63
C LEU A 218 -11.41 1.43 17.85
N GLU A 219 -12.35 2.36 17.67
CA GLU A 219 -12.92 3.15 18.75
C GLU A 219 -13.68 2.25 19.74
N LEU A 220 -14.60 1.41 19.27
CA LEU A 220 -15.30 0.43 20.13
C LEU A 220 -14.32 -0.52 20.85
N GLY A 221 -13.26 -0.93 20.14
CA GLY A 221 -12.18 -1.73 20.69
C GLY A 221 -11.48 -1.05 21.85
N GLN A 222 -11.22 0.26 21.78
CA GLN A 222 -10.66 1.02 22.89
C GLN A 222 -11.56 0.98 24.13
N TRP A 223 -12.86 1.22 24.00
CA TRP A 223 -13.79 1.16 25.13
C TRP A 223 -13.83 -0.24 25.80
N GLY A 224 -13.66 -1.32 25.03
CA GLY A 224 -13.56 -2.69 25.56
C GLY A 224 -12.14 -3.09 26.06
N PHE A 225 -11.09 -2.52 25.48
CA PHE A 225 -9.68 -2.81 25.76
C PHE A 225 -9.13 -2.04 26.97
N PHE A 226 -9.64 -0.83 27.23
CA PHE A 226 -9.24 -0.02 28.38
C PHE A 226 -9.70 -0.59 29.74
N GLN A 227 -10.59 -1.58 29.76
CA GLN A 227 -10.89 -2.35 30.98
C GLN A 227 -9.80 -3.40 31.32
N ILE A 228 -8.88 -3.70 30.40
CA ILE A 228 -7.90 -4.81 30.52
C ILE A 228 -6.46 -4.28 30.61
N PHE A 229 -6.19 -3.05 30.14
CA PHE A 229 -4.84 -2.46 30.18
C PHE A 229 -4.25 -2.23 31.58
N PRO A 230 -5.03 -1.94 32.65
CA PRO A 230 -4.46 -1.87 34.01
C PRO A 230 -4.12 -3.24 34.60
N ILE A 231 -4.63 -4.35 34.03
CA ILE A 231 -4.45 -5.70 34.59
C ILE A 231 -3.15 -6.36 34.10
N PHE A 232 -2.63 -5.99 32.93
CA PHE A 232 -1.41 -6.60 32.39
C PHE A 232 -0.10 -5.94 32.84
N MET A 233 -0.11 -4.68 33.30
CA MET A 233 1.11 -4.01 33.79
C MET A 233 1.34 -4.21 35.31
N VAL A 234 0.31 -4.58 36.08
CA VAL A 234 0.44 -4.85 37.53
C VAL A 234 0.81 -6.32 37.85
N VAL A 235 0.72 -7.25 36.88
CA VAL A 235 0.96 -8.69 37.14
C VAL A 235 2.37 -9.18 36.75
N ARG A 236 3.31 -8.29 36.41
CA ARG A 236 4.70 -8.68 36.05
C ARG A 236 5.80 -8.16 36.98
N VAL A 237 5.54 -8.10 38.30
CA VAL A 237 6.60 -7.98 39.34
C VAL A 237 6.34 -8.92 40.54
N GLN A 238 5.59 -10.01 40.37
CA GLN A 238 5.29 -10.92 41.49
C GLN A 238 5.38 -12.41 41.14
N LYS A 239 6.44 -12.83 40.42
CA LYS A 239 6.83 -14.24 40.33
C LYS A 239 8.35 -14.42 40.26
N MET A 240 9.02 -14.11 41.38
CA MET A 240 10.21 -14.84 41.84
C MET A 240 10.33 -14.55 43.33
N GLY A 241 9.99 -15.55 44.13
CA GLY A 241 9.77 -15.40 45.57
C GLY A 241 11.03 -15.19 46.38
N LEU A 242 10.92 -14.35 47.42
CA LEU A 242 11.58 -14.58 48.71
C LEU A 242 10.83 -13.84 49.84
N ILE A 243 10.11 -14.63 50.66
CA ILE A 243 10.05 -14.61 52.13
C ILE A 243 9.90 -13.25 52.86
N ILE A 244 8.68 -13.03 53.40
CA ILE A 244 8.30 -12.61 54.78
C ILE A 244 9.27 -11.67 55.54
N CYS A 245 8.80 -10.47 55.93
CA CYS A 245 8.52 -10.13 57.36
C CYS A 245 7.91 -8.72 57.54
N PHE A 246 6.79 -8.65 58.26
CA PHE A 246 6.32 -7.45 58.95
C PHE A 246 7.26 -7.15 60.13
N HIS A 247 7.80 -5.94 60.23
CA HIS A 247 8.09 -5.35 61.54
C HIS A 247 8.01 -3.82 61.51
N PHE A 248 7.02 -3.30 62.23
CA PHE A 248 6.96 -1.93 62.71
C PHE A 248 7.93 -1.83 63.90
N ARG A 249 8.92 -0.94 63.85
CA ARG A 249 9.57 -0.39 65.06
C ARG A 249 10.49 0.79 64.73
N GLY A 250 10.31 1.88 65.47
CA GLY A 250 11.23 3.02 65.59
C GLY A 250 10.71 4.28 64.96
#